data_AF-G0QZP9-F1
#
_entry.id   AF-G0QZP9-F1
#
_cell.length_a   1.000
_cell.length_b   1.000
_cell.length_c   1.000
_cell.angle_alpha   90.00
_cell.angle_beta   90.00
_cell.angle_gamma   90.00
#
_symmetry.space_group_name_H-M   'P 1'
#
loop_
_entity.id
_entity.type
_entity.pdbx_description
1 polymer ?
#
loop_
_entity_poly.entity_id
_entity_poly.type
_entity_poly.pdbx_seq_one_letter_code
_entity_poly.pdbx_strand_id
1 'polypeptide(L)'
;MHINRNVVSTNTFTATQLISNSIIVQEIISETKNNTAKNIFAQEITTNELQVENIYIANDDNQLYLNGDIVIESLSVQQQFEVSNLLQQYNWQLVYHDDFQEEKSLIGWNVKERSFCKQNVKQNEDTNHFLGGYCVGSSQLNLEKTYSDLPRHKQIKILARIHFFDNWNGEYVQLFVDDKLIWQKSAESSHHDINICGDESGDPHFGIPIEVTAPHNLQNVNLRFVTNLEKNSCQASFAIDDIEIFVK
;
A
#
# COMPACT_ATOMS: atom_id res chain seq x y z
N MET A 1 -26.14 -14.66 -17.53
CA MET A 1 -27.38 -14.47 -18.31
C MET A 1 -27.32 -13.07 -18.92
N HIS A 2 -27.39 -12.91 -20.24
CA HIS A 2 -27.35 -11.59 -20.86
C HIS A 2 -28.78 -11.04 -20.98
N ILE A 3 -29.11 -10.01 -20.20
CA ILE A 3 -30.43 -9.36 -20.27
C ILE A 3 -30.22 -7.94 -20.77
N ASN A 4 -30.43 -7.71 -22.07
CA ASN A 4 -30.26 -6.40 -22.71
C ASN A 4 -31.40 -5.42 -22.42
N ARG A 5 -31.98 -5.48 -21.22
CA ARG A 5 -33.11 -4.68 -20.71
C ARG A 5 -32.99 -4.52 -19.20
N ASN A 6 -33.80 -3.64 -18.63
CA ASN A 6 -33.89 -3.47 -17.18
C ASN A 6 -34.26 -4.79 -16.51
N VAL A 7 -33.55 -5.11 -15.43
CA VAL A 7 -33.86 -6.26 -14.57
C VAL A 7 -34.53 -5.71 -13.31
N VAL A 8 -35.74 -6.20 -13.02
CA VAL A 8 -36.51 -5.81 -11.85
C VAL A 8 -36.84 -7.07 -11.04
N SER A 9 -36.40 -7.12 -9.79
CA SER A 9 -36.75 -8.16 -8.82
C SER A 9 -37.35 -7.53 -7.57
N THR A 10 -38.43 -8.12 -7.04
CA THR A 10 -39.07 -7.65 -5.81
C THR A 10 -38.46 -8.27 -4.55
N ASN A 11 -37.67 -9.35 -4.69
CA ASN A 11 -37.00 -10.06 -3.60
C ASN A 11 -35.52 -10.30 -3.98
N THR A 12 -34.86 -11.22 -3.26
CA THR A 12 -33.52 -11.73 -3.59
C THR A 12 -33.39 -12.15 -5.06
N PHE A 13 -32.34 -11.66 -5.72
CA PHE A 13 -31.97 -12.05 -7.08
C PHE A 13 -30.60 -12.74 -7.07
N THR A 14 -30.53 -13.93 -7.65
CA THR A 14 -29.32 -14.73 -7.75
C THR A 14 -29.02 -15.05 -9.22
N ALA A 15 -27.81 -14.73 -9.67
CA ALA A 15 -27.36 -15.08 -11.02
C ALA A 15 -25.84 -15.23 -11.07
N THR A 16 -25.31 -16.17 -11.85
CA THR A 16 -23.84 -16.31 -11.97
C THR A 16 -23.17 -15.08 -12.60
N GLN A 17 -23.85 -14.43 -13.54
CA GLN A 17 -23.38 -13.22 -14.22
C GLN A 17 -24.60 -12.40 -14.66
N LEU A 18 -24.57 -11.11 -14.35
CA LEU A 18 -25.65 -10.17 -14.65
C LEU A 18 -25.10 -8.96 -15.42
N ILE A 19 -25.56 -8.82 -16.67
CA ILE A 19 -25.26 -7.67 -17.52
C ILE A 19 -26.59 -7.08 -17.96
N SER A 20 -26.82 -5.81 -17.62
CA SER A 20 -28.06 -5.07 -17.92
C SER A 20 -27.78 -3.58 -18.08
N ASN A 21 -28.74 -2.83 -18.63
CA ASN A 21 -28.68 -1.36 -18.59
C ASN A 21 -28.97 -0.81 -17.18
N SER A 22 -29.89 -1.42 -16.46
CA SER A 22 -30.34 -0.99 -15.13
C SER A 22 -30.77 -2.20 -14.31
N ILE A 23 -30.27 -2.30 -13.08
CA ILE A 23 -30.64 -3.36 -12.14
C ILE A 23 -31.40 -2.72 -10.97
N ILE A 24 -32.63 -3.16 -10.75
CA ILE A 24 -33.48 -2.71 -9.65
C ILE A 24 -33.88 -3.94 -8.84
N VAL A 25 -33.36 -4.04 -7.63
CA VAL A 25 -33.68 -5.11 -6.68
C VAL A 25 -34.11 -4.46 -5.37
N GLN A 26 -35.27 -4.83 -4.85
CA GLN A 26 -35.80 -4.19 -3.64
C GLN A 26 -35.05 -4.60 -2.36
N GLU A 27 -34.45 -5.79 -2.34
CA GLU A 27 -33.72 -6.32 -1.19
C GLU A 27 -32.25 -6.57 -1.55
N ILE A 28 -31.90 -7.80 -1.95
CA ILE A 28 -30.51 -8.26 -2.05
C ILE A 28 -30.18 -8.76 -3.45
N ILE A 29 -29.06 -8.28 -4.01
CA ILE A 29 -28.36 -8.95 -5.12
C ILE A 29 -27.32 -9.88 -4.50
N SER A 30 -27.50 -11.19 -4.64
CA SER A 30 -26.66 -12.19 -3.96
C SER A 30 -25.94 -13.13 -4.93
N GLU A 31 -24.72 -13.52 -4.56
CA GLU A 31 -23.93 -14.59 -5.21
C GLU A 31 -23.67 -14.37 -6.72
N THR A 32 -23.61 -13.11 -7.14
CA THR A 32 -23.25 -12.75 -8.52
C THR A 32 -21.74 -12.70 -8.66
N LYS A 33 -21.15 -13.34 -9.67
CA LYS A 33 -19.71 -13.18 -9.91
C LYS A 33 -19.41 -11.78 -10.45
N ASN A 34 -20.13 -11.38 -11.50
CA ASN A 34 -19.93 -10.10 -12.16
C ASN A 34 -21.29 -9.40 -12.30
N ASN A 35 -21.36 -8.17 -11.80
CA ASN A 35 -22.48 -7.25 -12.01
C ASN A 35 -22.00 -6.06 -12.85
N THR A 36 -22.60 -5.92 -14.04
CA THR A 36 -22.34 -4.80 -14.93
C THR A 36 -23.67 -4.11 -15.27
N ALA A 37 -23.82 -2.85 -14.87
CA ALA A 37 -24.95 -2.02 -15.27
C ALA A 37 -24.63 -0.53 -15.19
N LYS A 38 -25.34 0.32 -15.94
CA LYS A 38 -25.17 1.77 -15.80
C LYS A 38 -25.63 2.26 -14.43
N ASN A 39 -26.76 1.75 -13.98
CA ASN A 39 -27.34 2.07 -12.67
C ASN A 39 -27.72 0.79 -11.93
N ILE A 40 -27.38 0.74 -10.64
CA ILE A 40 -27.86 -0.30 -9.72
C ILE A 40 -28.59 0.35 -8.55
N PHE A 41 -29.77 -0.19 -8.25
CA PHE A 41 -30.61 0.13 -7.10
C PHE A 41 -30.82 -1.17 -6.32
N ALA A 42 -30.22 -1.27 -5.13
CA ALA A 42 -30.36 -2.40 -4.22
C ALA A 42 -30.13 -1.94 -2.77
N GLN A 43 -30.68 -2.67 -1.80
CA GLN A 43 -30.35 -2.45 -0.39
C GLN A 43 -29.00 -3.09 -0.04
N GLU A 44 -28.69 -4.23 -0.65
CA GLU A 44 -27.43 -4.95 -0.46
C GLU A 44 -26.94 -5.54 -1.80
N ILE A 45 -25.62 -5.47 -2.03
CA ILE A 45 -24.97 -6.02 -3.22
C ILE A 45 -23.82 -6.93 -2.77
N THR A 46 -23.92 -8.22 -3.08
CA THR A 46 -22.84 -9.19 -2.90
C THR A 46 -22.34 -9.66 -4.27
N THR A 47 -21.14 -9.21 -4.66
CA THR A 47 -20.53 -9.57 -5.95
C THR A 47 -19.02 -9.65 -5.87
N ASN A 48 -18.37 -10.43 -6.74
CA ASN A 48 -16.91 -10.45 -6.83
C ASN A 48 -16.38 -9.24 -7.61
N GLU A 49 -17.08 -8.85 -8.68
CA GLU A 49 -16.76 -7.71 -9.52
C GLU A 49 -18.01 -6.83 -9.69
N LEU A 50 -17.84 -5.52 -9.49
CA LEU A 50 -18.88 -4.50 -9.65
C LEU A 50 -18.41 -3.43 -10.62
N GLN A 51 -19.07 -3.34 -11.78
CA GLN A 51 -18.79 -2.30 -12.77
C GLN A 51 -20.06 -1.48 -13.02
N VAL A 52 -20.05 -0.23 -12.55
CA VAL A 52 -21.22 0.67 -12.59
C VAL A 52 -20.83 2.11 -12.84
N GLU A 53 -21.69 2.86 -13.53
CA GLU A 53 -21.52 4.31 -13.67
C GLU A 53 -22.03 5.03 -12.41
N ASN A 54 -23.16 4.59 -11.85
CA ASN A 54 -23.76 5.16 -10.65
C ASN A 54 -24.29 4.07 -9.69
N ILE A 55 -24.05 4.26 -8.39
CA ILE A 55 -24.62 3.45 -7.30
C ILE A 55 -25.61 4.31 -6.53
N TYR A 56 -26.84 3.80 -6.36
CA TYR A 56 -27.85 4.43 -5.51
C TYR A 56 -28.23 3.46 -4.40
N ILE A 57 -28.11 3.92 -3.16
CA ILE A 57 -28.35 3.12 -1.97
C ILE A 57 -29.72 3.50 -1.40
N ALA A 58 -30.54 2.50 -1.16
CA ALA A 58 -31.91 2.67 -0.64
C ALA A 58 -32.16 1.79 0.59
N ASN A 59 -31.14 1.61 1.43
CA ASN A 59 -31.26 0.96 2.74
C ASN A 59 -31.63 1.98 3.83
N ASP A 60 -32.07 1.48 4.98
CA ASP A 60 -32.62 2.32 6.05
C ASP A 60 -31.58 3.26 6.68
N ASP A 61 -30.28 2.97 6.55
CA ASP A 61 -29.17 3.76 7.10
C ASP A 61 -28.45 4.63 6.07
N ASN A 62 -28.81 4.55 4.78
CA ASN A 62 -28.14 5.21 3.66
C ASN A 62 -26.62 4.93 3.58
N GLN A 63 -26.15 3.78 4.07
CA GLN A 63 -24.71 3.45 4.09
C GLN A 63 -24.33 2.41 3.02
N LEU A 64 -23.17 2.59 2.39
CA LEU A 64 -22.56 1.58 1.51
C LEU A 64 -21.60 0.72 2.32
N TYR A 65 -21.90 -0.57 2.48
CA TYR A 65 -20.97 -1.52 3.07
C TYR A 65 -20.22 -2.25 1.95
N LEU A 66 -18.89 -2.05 1.88
CA LEU A 66 -18.00 -2.74 0.96
C LEU A 66 -17.04 -3.60 1.77
N ASN A 67 -17.23 -4.92 1.74
CA ASN A 67 -16.37 -5.87 2.42
C ASN A 67 -15.40 -6.49 1.40
N GLY A 68 -14.20 -5.93 1.28
CA GLY A 68 -13.13 -6.42 0.39
C GLY A 68 -12.18 -5.34 -0.07
N ASP A 69 -11.23 -5.71 -0.93
CA ASP A 69 -10.32 -4.77 -1.56
C ASP A 69 -11.08 -3.89 -2.56
N ILE A 70 -10.91 -2.58 -2.44
CA ILE A 70 -11.56 -1.59 -3.28
C ILE A 70 -10.50 -0.97 -4.19
N VAL A 71 -10.58 -1.25 -5.50
CA VAL A 71 -9.75 -0.59 -6.52
C VAL A 71 -10.62 0.45 -7.22
N ILE A 72 -10.38 1.73 -6.94
CA ILE A 72 -11.11 2.84 -7.56
C ILE A 72 -10.18 3.58 -8.52
N GLU A 73 -10.46 3.49 -9.82
CA GLU A 73 -9.71 4.24 -10.84
C GLU A 73 -10.07 5.74 -10.82
N SER A 74 -11.31 6.09 -10.51
CA SER A 74 -11.73 7.47 -10.27
C SER A 74 -13.01 7.52 -9.43
N LEU A 75 -13.07 8.43 -8.45
CA LEU A 75 -14.25 8.67 -7.61
C LEU A 75 -14.62 10.15 -7.67
N SER A 76 -15.87 10.45 -8.03
CA SER A 76 -16.44 11.78 -7.95
C SER A 76 -17.56 11.76 -6.91
N VAL A 77 -17.32 12.37 -5.75
CA VAL A 77 -18.26 12.38 -4.63
C VAL A 77 -18.90 13.76 -4.49
N GLN A 78 -20.23 13.84 -4.56
CA GLN A 78 -20.96 15.11 -4.41
C GLN A 78 -21.23 15.50 -2.95
N GLN A 79 -21.12 14.59 -1.97
CA GLN A 79 -21.24 14.87 -0.53
C GLN A 79 -20.32 14.01 0.34
N GLN A 80 -19.74 14.67 1.34
CA GLN A 80 -18.68 14.24 2.25
C GLN A 80 -18.84 12.81 2.77
N PHE A 81 -17.82 11.98 2.51
CA PHE A 81 -17.67 10.63 3.06
C PHE A 81 -17.20 10.74 4.51
N GLU A 82 -18.05 10.41 5.49
CA GLU A 82 -17.61 10.20 6.87
C GLU A 82 -17.57 8.71 7.18
N VAL A 83 -16.37 8.11 7.11
CA VAL A 83 -16.13 6.80 7.73
C VAL A 83 -16.29 6.99 9.22
N SER A 84 -17.35 6.42 9.77
CA SER A 84 -17.79 6.69 11.13
C SER A 84 -16.75 6.26 12.17
N ASN A 85 -16.34 7.25 12.98
CA ASN A 85 -15.36 7.30 14.06
C ASN A 85 -15.47 6.24 15.20
N LEU A 86 -16.25 5.17 15.06
CA LEU A 86 -16.56 4.25 16.18
C LEU A 86 -15.58 3.08 16.35
N LEU A 87 -14.88 2.66 15.29
CA LEU A 87 -13.86 1.59 15.37
C LEU A 87 -12.42 2.10 15.49
N GLN A 88 -12.16 3.37 15.15
CA GLN A 88 -10.84 4.01 15.19
C GLN A 88 -10.23 4.05 16.59
N GLN A 89 -11.05 4.17 17.63
CA GLN A 89 -10.54 4.43 18.98
C GLN A 89 -9.79 3.22 19.59
N TYR A 90 -9.97 2.00 19.07
CA TYR A 90 -9.42 0.79 19.69
C TYR A 90 -8.48 -0.03 18.81
N ASN A 91 -8.51 0.15 17.49
CA ASN A 91 -7.71 -0.63 16.54
C ASN A 91 -6.79 0.26 15.70
N TRP A 92 -5.69 -0.33 15.21
CA TRP A 92 -4.81 0.31 14.24
C TRP A 92 -5.52 0.42 12.90
N GLN A 93 -5.55 1.63 12.33
CA GLN A 93 -6.05 1.87 10.98
C GLN A 93 -4.88 2.13 10.04
N LEU A 94 -4.74 1.34 8.97
CA LEU A 94 -3.83 1.61 7.87
C LEU A 94 -4.29 2.88 7.13
N VAL A 95 -3.39 3.85 6.97
CA VAL A 95 -3.68 5.12 6.29
C VAL A 95 -2.77 5.38 5.10
N TYR A 96 -1.58 4.77 5.07
CA TYR A 96 -0.68 4.81 3.92
C TYR A 96 -0.01 3.46 3.72
N HIS A 97 0.20 3.12 2.45
CA HIS A 97 0.95 1.95 2.03
C HIS A 97 1.75 2.29 0.77
N ASP A 98 3.07 2.30 0.87
CA ASP A 98 3.98 2.41 -0.27
C ASP A 98 4.68 1.05 -0.47
N ASP A 99 4.16 0.25 -1.39
CA ASP A 99 4.67 -1.08 -1.77
C ASP A 99 5.75 -1.06 -2.88
N PHE A 100 5.99 0.11 -3.45
CA PHE A 100 6.88 0.36 -4.60
C PHE A 100 6.66 -0.49 -5.85
N GLN A 101 5.58 -1.25 -5.99
CA GLN A 101 5.32 -2.06 -7.20
C GLN A 101 4.91 -1.19 -8.40
N GLU A 102 4.25 -0.06 -8.12
CA GLU A 102 3.85 0.92 -9.12
C GLU A 102 4.52 2.30 -8.90
N GLU A 103 4.60 3.12 -9.95
CA GLU A 103 5.19 4.47 -9.86
C GLU A 103 4.42 5.39 -8.91
N LYS A 104 3.13 5.13 -8.67
CA LYS A 104 2.32 5.91 -7.72
C LYS A 104 2.88 5.88 -6.29
N SER A 105 3.50 4.77 -5.89
CA SER A 105 4.12 4.60 -4.57
C SER A 105 5.35 5.52 -4.39
N LEU A 106 5.86 6.11 -5.48
CA LEU A 106 6.96 7.09 -5.45
C LEU A 106 6.50 8.52 -5.20
N ILE A 107 5.20 8.83 -5.28
CA ILE A 107 4.72 10.20 -5.08
C ILE A 107 5.08 10.65 -3.66
N GLY A 108 5.70 11.84 -3.56
CA GLY A 108 6.16 12.43 -2.29
C GLY A 108 7.57 12.05 -1.85
N TRP A 109 8.17 10.97 -2.36
CA TRP A 109 9.57 10.61 -2.05
C TRP A 109 10.57 11.56 -2.73
N ASN A 110 11.66 11.91 -2.05
CA ASN A 110 12.72 12.74 -2.63
C ASN A 110 13.58 12.01 -3.68
N VAL A 111 13.59 10.67 -3.67
CA VAL A 111 14.24 9.77 -4.63
C VAL A 111 13.17 9.03 -5.42
N LYS A 112 13.38 8.79 -6.72
CA LYS A 112 12.38 8.18 -7.63
C LYS A 112 12.84 6.86 -8.24
N GLU A 113 14.07 6.48 -7.96
CA GLU A 113 14.71 5.30 -8.48
C GLU A 113 14.26 4.06 -7.70
N ARG A 114 13.48 3.21 -8.37
CA ARG A 114 13.13 1.86 -7.91
C ARG A 114 14.10 0.86 -8.50
N SER A 115 14.42 -0.14 -7.69
CA SER A 115 15.24 -1.28 -8.10
C SER A 115 14.54 -2.58 -7.76
N PHE A 116 15.05 -3.67 -8.33
CA PHE A 116 14.65 -5.04 -8.04
C PHE A 116 15.88 -5.93 -8.21
N CYS A 117 15.84 -7.13 -7.65
CA CYS A 117 16.95 -8.07 -7.76
C CYS A 117 16.90 -8.82 -9.09
N LYS A 118 17.90 -8.60 -9.95
CA LYS A 118 17.99 -9.24 -11.27
C LYS A 118 18.58 -10.65 -11.17
N GLN A 119 17.79 -11.65 -10.78
CA GLN A 119 18.23 -13.06 -10.89
C GLN A 119 17.51 -13.80 -12.00
N ASN A 120 18.09 -13.88 -13.20
CA ASN A 120 17.63 -14.75 -14.30
C ASN A 120 16.12 -14.72 -14.60
N VAL A 121 15.44 -13.66 -14.20
CA VAL A 121 14.00 -13.51 -14.35
C VAL A 121 13.74 -13.13 -15.80
N LYS A 122 12.94 -13.94 -16.50
CA LYS A 122 12.48 -13.55 -17.83
C LYS A 122 11.70 -12.25 -17.69
N GLN A 123 11.95 -11.28 -18.57
CA GLN A 123 11.08 -10.10 -18.68
C GLN A 123 9.63 -10.60 -18.71
N ASN A 124 8.82 -10.22 -17.71
CA ASN A 124 7.40 -10.56 -17.46
C ASN A 124 7.08 -11.43 -16.21
N GLU A 125 7.98 -11.64 -15.26
CA GLU A 125 7.60 -12.18 -13.94
C GLU A 125 7.50 -11.08 -12.87
N ASP A 126 6.66 -11.34 -11.88
CA ASP A 126 6.38 -10.49 -10.71
C ASP A 126 7.70 -10.20 -9.97
N THR A 127 8.25 -9.02 -10.22
CA THR A 127 9.53 -8.60 -9.66
C THR A 127 9.24 -7.69 -8.49
N ASN A 128 9.68 -8.08 -7.30
CA ASN A 128 9.51 -7.23 -6.12
C ASN A 128 10.38 -5.98 -6.25
N HIS A 129 9.73 -4.83 -6.40
CA HIS A 129 10.40 -3.55 -6.50
C HIS A 129 10.52 -2.90 -5.12
N PHE A 130 11.61 -2.18 -4.92
CA PHE A 130 11.89 -1.43 -3.70
C PHE A 130 12.49 -0.06 -4.04
N LEU A 131 12.38 0.90 -3.13
CA LEU A 131 12.94 2.24 -3.30
C LEU A 131 14.42 2.26 -2.91
N GLY A 132 15.28 2.77 -3.80
CA GLY A 132 16.73 2.75 -3.62
C GLY A 132 17.38 1.51 -4.25
N GLY A 133 18.39 0.97 -3.58
CA GLY A 133 19.08 -0.26 -3.98
C GLY A 133 20.44 -0.08 -4.66
N TYR A 134 20.94 -1.19 -5.22
CA TYR A 134 22.27 -1.26 -5.83
C TYR A 134 22.52 -0.16 -6.85
N CYS A 135 23.65 0.55 -6.70
CA CYS A 135 24.06 1.69 -7.54
C CYS A 135 23.07 2.87 -7.58
N VAL A 136 22.13 2.96 -6.64
CA VAL A 136 21.17 4.08 -6.59
C VAL A 136 21.67 5.18 -5.65
N GLY A 137 21.65 6.43 -6.15
CA GLY A 137 21.96 7.62 -5.39
C GLY A 137 23.43 7.74 -4.95
N SER A 138 23.67 8.53 -3.90
CA SER A 138 25.00 8.81 -3.35
C SER A 138 25.36 7.88 -2.19
N SER A 139 26.62 7.93 -1.75
CA SER A 139 27.11 7.21 -0.57
C SER A 139 26.29 7.50 0.69
N GLN A 140 25.81 8.73 0.85
CA GLN A 140 24.97 9.18 1.96
C GLN A 140 23.51 9.30 1.52
N LEU A 141 22.98 8.25 0.89
CA LEU A 141 21.60 8.21 0.43
C LEU A 141 20.64 8.57 1.56
N ASN A 142 19.76 9.53 1.28
CA ASN A 142 18.67 9.97 2.14
C ASN A 142 17.35 9.70 1.41
N LEU A 143 16.52 8.79 1.94
CA LEU A 143 15.17 8.53 1.44
C LEU A 143 14.19 9.19 2.39
N GLU A 144 13.41 10.14 1.89
CA GLU A 144 12.55 10.98 2.70
C GLU A 144 11.19 11.22 2.04
N LYS A 145 10.12 11.10 2.85
CA LYS A 145 8.75 11.45 2.48
C LYS A 145 7.99 11.99 3.68
N THR A 146 7.23 13.05 3.44
CA THR A 146 6.24 13.56 4.40
C THR A 146 4.86 13.09 3.98
N TYR A 147 4.22 12.31 4.85
CA TYR A 147 2.82 11.90 4.71
C TYR A 147 1.97 12.96 5.40
N SER A 148 0.94 13.44 4.70
CA SER A 148 0.07 14.54 5.18
C SER A 148 -1.34 14.03 5.43
N ASP A 149 -2.26 14.89 5.86
CA ASP A 149 -3.69 14.57 5.97
C ASP A 149 -4.03 13.30 6.79
N LEU A 150 -3.20 12.97 7.78
CA LEU A 150 -3.46 11.87 8.71
C LEU A 150 -4.75 12.17 9.51
N PRO A 151 -5.65 11.19 9.66
CA PRO A 151 -6.83 11.34 10.51
C PRO A 151 -6.41 11.56 11.96
N ARG A 152 -7.31 12.08 12.79
CA ARG A 152 -7.01 12.36 14.20
C ARG A 152 -6.63 11.07 14.94
N HIS A 153 -5.49 11.09 15.62
CA HIS A 153 -4.96 9.94 16.35
C HIS A 153 -4.09 10.38 17.55
N LYS A 154 -3.60 9.42 18.33
CA LYS A 154 -2.70 9.61 19.48
C LYS A 154 -1.42 8.77 19.37
N GLN A 155 -1.43 7.72 18.55
CA GLN A 155 -0.27 6.90 18.29
C GLN A 155 -0.12 6.63 16.80
N ILE A 156 1.12 6.51 16.36
CA ILE A 156 1.49 6.04 15.03
C ILE A 156 2.24 4.73 15.16
N LYS A 157 2.00 3.81 14.24
CA LYS A 157 2.81 2.63 14.01
C LYS A 157 3.31 2.67 12.58
N ILE A 158 4.59 2.39 12.39
CA ILE A 158 5.22 2.29 11.08
C ILE A 158 5.74 0.87 10.94
N LEU A 159 5.32 0.19 9.89
CA LEU A 159 5.91 -1.05 9.41
C LEU A 159 6.68 -0.76 8.12
N ALA A 160 7.83 -1.40 7.95
CA ALA A 160 8.63 -1.33 6.72
C ALA A 160 9.56 -2.53 6.63
N ARG A 161 10.16 -2.73 5.47
CA ARG A 161 11.28 -3.63 5.25
C ARG A 161 12.50 -2.87 4.77
N ILE A 162 13.67 -3.35 5.14
CA ILE A 162 14.94 -2.81 4.69
C ILE A 162 15.86 -3.92 4.19
N HIS A 163 16.59 -3.60 3.12
CA HIS A 163 17.55 -4.46 2.47
C HIS A 163 18.91 -3.77 2.48
N PHE A 164 19.95 -4.50 2.87
CA PHE A 164 21.34 -4.08 2.87
C PHE A 164 22.07 -4.91 1.81
N PHE A 165 22.67 -4.22 0.85
CA PHE A 165 23.32 -4.84 -0.30
C PHE A 165 24.83 -4.75 -0.21
N ASP A 166 25.49 -5.84 -0.63
CA ASP A 166 26.92 -5.95 -0.86
C ASP A 166 27.77 -5.68 0.39
N ASN A 167 28.79 -4.82 0.27
CA ASN A 167 29.92 -4.77 1.19
C ASN A 167 29.73 -3.72 2.30
N TRP A 168 29.18 -4.10 3.44
CA TRP A 168 29.09 -3.33 4.67
C TRP A 168 30.21 -3.74 5.66
N ASN A 169 30.77 -2.77 6.38
CA ASN A 169 31.84 -2.90 7.37
C ASN A 169 31.45 -2.25 8.71
N GLY A 170 30.21 -2.45 9.16
CA GLY A 170 29.70 -1.88 10.41
C GLY A 170 28.99 -0.53 10.25
N GLU A 171 28.81 -0.04 9.02
CA GLU A 171 27.90 1.08 8.75
C GLU A 171 26.45 0.70 9.08
N TYR A 172 25.58 1.70 9.18
CA TYR A 172 24.21 1.55 9.62
C TYR A 172 23.23 2.34 8.78
N VAL A 173 21.97 1.91 8.84
CA VAL A 173 20.82 2.71 8.41
C VAL A 173 19.99 3.09 9.63
N GLN A 174 19.49 4.31 9.63
CA GLN A 174 18.65 4.90 10.65
C GLN A 174 17.30 5.31 10.05
N LEU A 175 16.22 5.14 10.83
CA LEU A 175 14.91 5.70 10.55
C LEU A 175 14.61 6.81 11.56
N PHE A 176 14.35 8.00 11.04
CA PHE A 176 13.83 9.14 11.76
C PHE A 176 12.33 9.31 11.50
N VAL A 177 11.58 9.59 12.56
CA VAL A 177 10.17 9.97 12.53
C VAL A 177 10.07 11.36 13.14
N ASP A 178 9.68 12.36 12.34
CA ASP A 178 9.69 13.78 12.73
C ASP A 178 11.00 14.22 13.38
N ASP A 179 12.11 13.94 12.70
CA ASP A 179 13.49 14.21 13.13
C ASP A 179 13.95 13.52 14.42
N LYS A 180 13.15 12.60 14.98
CA LYS A 180 13.57 11.75 16.11
C LYS A 180 14.05 10.41 15.58
N LEU A 181 15.24 10.00 15.99
CA LEU A 181 15.74 8.65 15.71
C LEU A 181 14.90 7.62 16.47
N ILE A 182 14.18 6.75 15.77
CA ILE A 182 13.32 5.72 16.37
C ILE A 182 13.87 4.31 16.14
N TRP A 183 14.62 4.10 15.06
CA TRP A 183 15.19 2.80 14.74
C TRP A 183 16.56 2.93 14.06
N GLN A 184 17.45 1.97 14.32
CA GLN A 184 18.76 1.88 13.69
C GLN A 184 19.17 0.42 13.57
N LYS A 185 19.85 0.08 12.48
CA LYS A 185 20.50 -1.22 12.29
C LYS A 185 21.84 -1.05 11.61
N SER A 186 22.88 -1.61 12.21
CA SER A 186 24.18 -1.80 11.57
C SER A 186 24.21 -3.09 10.76
N ALA A 187 25.01 -3.11 9.71
CA ALA A 187 25.31 -4.28 8.91
C ALA A 187 26.83 -4.45 8.77
N GLU A 188 27.28 -5.70 8.73
CA GLU A 188 28.67 -6.07 8.52
C GLU A 188 28.67 -7.32 7.66
N SER A 189 29.34 -7.27 6.52
CA SER A 189 29.38 -8.34 5.54
C SER A 189 30.37 -9.42 5.96
N SER A 190 29.97 -10.66 5.72
CA SER A 190 30.73 -11.87 5.97
C SER A 190 30.95 -12.65 4.67
N HIS A 191 32.02 -13.45 4.63
CA HIS A 191 32.28 -14.36 3.52
C HIS A 191 31.22 -15.48 3.37
N HIS A 192 30.32 -15.62 4.36
CA HIS A 192 29.24 -16.59 4.35
C HIS A 192 27.89 -15.98 3.94
N ASP A 193 27.84 -14.67 3.69
CA ASP A 193 26.61 -14.01 3.31
C ASP A 193 26.17 -14.46 1.92
N ILE A 194 24.86 -14.57 1.73
CA ILE A 194 24.27 -14.97 0.46
C ILE A 194 24.19 -13.73 -0.41
N ASN A 195 24.70 -13.81 -1.63
CA ASN A 195 24.48 -12.80 -2.65
C ASN A 195 23.07 -12.96 -3.23
N ILE A 196 22.19 -12.00 -2.96
CA ILE A 196 20.81 -11.97 -3.44
C ILE A 196 20.70 -10.94 -4.58
N CYS A 197 21.25 -9.74 -4.38
CA CYS A 197 21.13 -8.60 -5.28
C CYS A 197 22.42 -7.76 -5.28
N GLY A 198 22.69 -7.06 -6.38
CA GLY A 198 23.84 -6.16 -6.44
C GLY A 198 25.01 -6.74 -7.21
N ASP A 199 26.21 -6.65 -6.65
CA ASP A 199 27.45 -7.14 -7.26
C ASP A 199 27.70 -8.63 -6.92
N GLU A 200 28.96 -9.08 -6.89
CA GLU A 200 29.29 -10.48 -6.54
C GLU A 200 29.42 -10.72 -5.02
N SER A 201 29.35 -9.66 -4.21
CA SER A 201 29.46 -9.67 -2.75
C SER A 201 28.21 -10.27 -2.09
N GLY A 202 28.35 -10.76 -0.87
CA GLY A 202 27.22 -11.26 -0.09
C GLY A 202 26.42 -10.12 0.55
N ASP A 203 25.10 -10.28 0.62
CA ASP A 203 24.19 -9.33 1.24
C ASP A 203 24.01 -9.65 2.73
N PRO A 204 24.45 -8.78 3.65
CA PRO A 204 24.46 -9.09 5.07
C PRO A 204 23.04 -9.25 5.64
N HIS A 205 22.08 -8.48 5.11
CA HIS A 205 20.73 -8.40 5.64
C HIS A 205 19.72 -8.10 4.53
N PHE A 206 18.75 -8.99 4.30
CA PHE A 206 17.71 -8.78 3.29
C PHE A 206 16.31 -8.94 3.90
N GLY A 207 15.44 -7.95 3.69
CA GLY A 207 14.05 -7.98 4.16
C GLY A 207 13.91 -7.90 5.68
N ILE A 208 14.77 -7.14 6.35
CA ILE A 208 14.70 -6.98 7.80
C ILE A 208 13.45 -6.15 8.14
N PRO A 209 12.56 -6.66 9.00
CA PRO A 209 11.36 -5.92 9.38
C PRO A 209 11.71 -4.75 10.31
N ILE A 210 11.07 -3.62 10.06
CA ILE A 210 11.01 -2.46 10.94
C ILE A 210 9.58 -2.43 11.47
N GLU A 211 9.42 -2.51 12.78
CA GLU A 211 8.14 -2.25 13.46
C GLU A 211 8.40 -1.26 14.59
N VAL A 212 7.87 -0.06 14.45
CA VAL A 212 8.01 1.00 15.46
C VAL A 212 6.65 1.55 15.82
N THR A 213 6.47 1.88 17.10
CA THR A 213 5.25 2.53 17.60
C THR A 213 5.66 3.70 18.48
N ALA A 214 5.08 4.87 18.23
CA ALA A 214 5.41 6.10 18.96
C ALA A 214 4.15 6.93 19.25
N PRO A 215 4.14 7.73 20.33
CA PRO A 215 3.14 8.77 20.52
C PRO A 215 3.24 9.80 19.38
N HIS A 216 2.12 10.06 18.71
CA HIS A 216 2.03 11.01 17.60
C HIS A 216 0.59 11.48 17.44
N ASN A 217 0.38 12.76 17.16
CA ASN A 217 -0.95 13.37 17.06
C ASN A 217 -1.02 14.51 16.04
N LEU A 218 0.02 14.70 15.24
CA LEU A 218 0.03 15.70 14.17
C LEU A 218 -0.67 15.13 12.94
N GLN A 219 -1.14 16.02 12.06
CA GLN A 219 -1.75 15.62 10.79
C GLN A 219 -0.73 15.17 9.74
N ASN A 220 0.55 15.40 9.99
CA ASN A 220 1.63 15.02 9.08
C ASN A 220 2.68 14.24 9.85
N VAL A 221 3.35 13.31 9.19
CA VAL A 221 4.53 12.61 9.71
C VAL A 221 5.61 12.59 8.63
N ASN A 222 6.84 12.96 9.00
CA ASN A 222 8.00 12.82 8.13
C ASN A 222 8.75 11.52 8.47
N LEU A 223 8.94 10.68 7.45
CA LEU A 223 9.82 9.51 7.54
C LEU A 223 11.09 9.79 6.76
N ARG A 224 12.23 9.55 7.40
CA ARG A 224 13.54 9.79 6.81
C ARG A 224 14.51 8.64 7.12
N PHE A 225 14.91 7.92 6.09
CA PHE A 225 15.89 6.84 6.15
C PHE A 225 17.25 7.36 5.67
N VAL A 226 18.26 7.23 6.53
CA VAL A 226 19.62 7.72 6.24
C VAL A 226 20.66 6.68 6.61
N THR A 227 21.76 6.68 5.86
CA THR A 227 22.92 5.84 6.13
C THR A 227 24.15 6.68 6.48
N ASN A 228 25.09 6.11 7.22
CA ASN A 228 26.43 6.68 7.39
C ASN A 228 27.47 6.08 6.43
N LEU A 229 27.02 5.38 5.38
CA LEU A 229 27.90 4.86 4.33
C LEU A 229 28.76 5.97 3.71
N GLU A 230 30.06 5.68 3.59
CA GLU A 230 31.03 6.53 2.86
C GLU A 230 31.47 5.89 1.53
N LYS A 231 31.06 4.64 1.28
CA LYS A 231 31.35 3.89 0.06
C LYS A 231 30.42 4.30 -1.09
N ASN A 232 30.85 4.07 -2.33
CA ASN A 232 30.00 4.28 -3.49
C ASN A 232 28.77 3.34 -3.44
N SER A 233 27.62 3.80 -3.95
CA SER A 233 26.35 3.03 -3.96
C SER A 233 26.41 1.71 -4.74
N CYS A 234 27.40 1.54 -5.62
CA CYS A 234 27.70 0.26 -6.29
C CYS A 234 28.60 -0.69 -5.49
N GLN A 235 29.03 -0.30 -4.29
CA GLN A 235 29.85 -1.16 -3.41
C GLN A 235 29.10 -1.54 -2.14
N ALA A 236 28.23 -0.66 -1.69
CA ALA A 236 27.34 -0.88 -0.56
C ALA A 236 26.14 0.05 -0.71
N SER A 237 24.95 -0.49 -0.55
CA SER A 237 23.72 0.30 -0.65
C SER A 237 22.61 -0.30 0.19
N PHE A 238 21.51 0.43 0.32
CA PHE A 238 20.30 -0.07 0.94
C PHE A 238 19.06 0.28 0.12
N ALA A 239 17.99 -0.46 0.37
CA ALA A 239 16.66 -0.12 -0.11
C ALA A 239 15.61 -0.31 0.98
N ILE A 240 14.48 0.38 0.82
CA ILE A 240 13.31 0.23 1.67
C ILE A 240 12.13 -0.29 0.85
N ASP A 241 11.27 -1.06 1.51
CA ASP A 241 10.12 -1.71 0.89
C ASP A 241 8.93 -1.78 1.87
N ASP A 242 7.72 -1.97 1.33
CA ASP A 242 6.46 -2.20 2.06
C ASP A 242 6.25 -1.22 3.24
N ILE A 243 6.27 0.10 2.99
CA ILE A 243 6.08 1.08 4.06
C ILE A 243 4.59 1.24 4.35
N GLU A 244 4.19 0.85 5.55
CA GLU A 244 2.82 0.97 6.04
C GLU A 244 2.76 1.91 7.25
N ILE A 245 1.81 2.85 7.20
CA ILE A 245 1.54 3.75 8.32
C ILE A 245 0.17 3.46 8.89
N PHE A 246 0.15 3.16 10.18
CA PHE A 246 -1.07 2.97 10.93
C PHE A 246 -1.23 4.06 11.99
N VAL A 247 -2.47 4.47 12.23
CA VAL A 247 -2.82 5.39 13.30
C VAL A 247 -3.82 4.79 14.28
N LYS A 248 -3.82 5.27 15.51
CA LYS A 248 -4.74 4.89 16.59
C LYS A 248 -5.02 6.05 17.53
#